data_AF-A0A3C1LFJ0-F1
#
_entry.id   AF-A0A3C1LFJ0-F1
#
_cell.length_a   1.000
_cell.length_b   1.000
_cell.length_c   1.000
_cell.angle_alpha   90.00
_cell.angle_beta   90.00
_cell.angle_gamma   90.00
#
_symmetry.space_group_name_H-M   'P 1'
#
loop_
_entity.id
_entity.type
_entity.pdbx_description
1 polymer ?
#
loop_
_entity_poly.entity_id
_entity_poly.type
_entity_poly.pdbx_seq_one_letter_code
_entity_poly.pdbx_strand_id
1 'polypeptide(L)' 'IMVNDDGSPNTQHSLNLVPLFVIGSNTVTQVKAGKLGDIAPTILHLMNLPIPPEMSGEVLVS' A
#
# COMPACT_ATOMS: atom_id res chain seq x y z
N ILE A 1 13.96 -20.65 -1.78
CA ILE A 1 12.68 -21.37 -1.52
C ILE A 1 12.23 -20.93 -0.14
N MET A 2 10.95 -20.60 0.05
CA MET A 2 10.44 -20.33 1.40
C MET A 2 10.26 -21.66 2.12
N VAL A 3 10.86 -21.79 3.30
CA VAL A 3 10.96 -23.05 4.07
C VAL A 3 10.51 -22.76 5.50
N ASN A 4 9.72 -23.65 6.08
CA ASN A 4 9.30 -23.56 7.48
C ASN A 4 10.47 -23.93 8.42
N ASP A 5 10.34 -23.61 9.71
CA ASP A 5 11.38 -23.92 10.70
C ASP A 5 11.69 -25.44 10.81
N ASP A 6 10.73 -26.29 10.43
CA ASP A 6 10.87 -27.75 10.41
C ASP A 6 11.48 -28.31 9.10
N GLY A 7 11.83 -27.44 8.14
CA GLY A 7 12.41 -27.81 6.86
C GLY A 7 11.41 -28.16 5.75
N SER A 8 10.10 -28.15 6.02
CA SER A 8 9.08 -28.38 5.00
C SER A 8 8.89 -27.18 4.05
N PRO A 9 8.48 -27.39 2.78
CA PRO A 9 8.15 -26.28 1.88
C PRO A 9 7.03 -25.40 2.43
N ASN A 10 7.23 -24.09 2.44
CA ASN A 10 6.18 -23.16 2.86
C ASN A 10 5.31 -22.75 1.65
N THR A 11 4.03 -23.12 1.69
CA THR A 11 3.02 -22.83 0.66
C THR A 11 1.99 -21.77 1.09
N GLN A 12 2.18 -21.13 2.24
CA GLN A 12 1.28 -20.13 2.80
C GLN A 12 1.66 -18.71 2.33
N HIS A 13 0.72 -17.77 2.44
CA HIS A 13 1.06 -16.35 2.33
C HIS A 13 1.95 -15.91 3.50
N SER A 14 2.80 -14.91 3.26
CA SER A 14 3.60 -14.28 4.32
C SER A 14 2.89 -13.06 4.90
N LEU A 15 3.25 -12.67 6.13
CA LEU A 15 2.89 -11.38 6.74
C LEU A 15 3.92 -10.27 6.42
N ASN A 16 4.84 -10.52 5.49
CA ASN A 16 5.85 -9.55 5.08
C ASN A 16 5.18 -8.29 4.53
N LEU A 17 5.80 -7.14 4.79
CA LEU A 17 5.37 -5.88 4.19
C LEU A 17 5.47 -5.96 2.66
N VAL A 18 4.54 -5.29 1.99
CA VAL A 18 4.53 -5.15 0.54
C VAL A 18 5.07 -3.77 0.15
N PRO A 19 5.85 -3.67 -0.94
CA PRO A 19 6.32 -2.38 -1.41
C PRO A 19 5.18 -1.60 -2.09
N LEU A 20 5.23 -0.28 -2.00
CA LEU A 20 4.34 0.64 -2.71
C LEU A 20 5.19 1.67 -3.45
N PHE A 21 4.95 1.81 -4.76
CA PHE A 21 5.64 2.77 -5.61
C PHE A 21 4.63 3.69 -6.27
N VAL A 22 4.97 4.97 -6.37
CA VAL A 22 4.23 5.96 -7.16
C VAL A 22 5.10 6.38 -8.33
N ILE A 23 4.63 6.19 -9.55
CA ILE A 23 5.39 6.40 -10.78
C ILE A 23 4.67 7.42 -11.64
N GLY A 24 5.41 8.37 -12.21
CA GLY A 24 4.87 9.36 -13.16
C GLY A 24 4.20 10.58 -12.54
N SER A 25 4.28 10.74 -11.21
CA SER A 25 3.90 12.00 -10.56
C SER A 25 5.10 12.92 -10.39
N ASN A 26 4.96 14.17 -10.80
CA ASN A 26 5.97 15.22 -10.61
C ASN A 26 5.79 15.95 -9.28
N THR A 27 4.70 15.68 -8.56
CA THR A 27 4.30 16.39 -7.34
C THR A 27 4.50 15.55 -6.08
N VAL A 28 4.56 14.23 -6.20
CA VAL A 28 4.78 13.33 -5.06
C VAL A 28 6.26 13.30 -4.71
N THR A 29 6.57 13.76 -3.50
CA THR A 29 7.92 13.83 -2.95
C THR A 29 8.19 12.70 -1.94
N GLN A 30 7.14 12.20 -1.30
CA GLN A 30 7.24 11.15 -0.29
C GLN A 30 6.04 10.20 -0.33
N VAL A 31 6.30 8.93 -0.02
CA VAL A 31 5.28 7.91 0.26
C VAL A 31 5.49 7.43 1.69
N LYS A 32 4.47 7.58 2.54
CA LYS A 32 4.51 7.11 3.94
C LYS A 32 4.05 5.65 4.05
N ALA A 33 4.45 4.98 5.13
CA ALA A 33 3.96 3.63 5.44
C ALA A 33 2.44 3.65 5.71
N GLY A 34 1.76 2.56 5.35
CA GLY A 34 0.31 2.44 5.48
C GLY A 34 -0.20 1.01 5.32
N LYS A 35 -1.51 0.88 5.14
CA LYS A 35 -2.22 -0.39 4.93
C LYS A 35 -2.95 -0.37 3.58
N LEU A 36 -3.43 -1.52 3.13
CA LEU A 36 -4.10 -1.66 1.83
C LEU A 36 -5.34 -0.75 1.67
N GLY A 37 -6.06 -0.46 2.76
CA GLY A 37 -7.22 0.44 2.73
C GLY A 37 -6.88 1.90 2.40
N ASP A 38 -5.60 2.27 2.47
CA ASP A 38 -5.11 3.63 2.19
C ASP A 38 -4.87 3.86 0.70
N ILE A 39 -4.89 2.79 -0.12
CA ILE A 39 -4.60 2.88 -1.57
C ILE A 39 -5.69 3.68 -2.30
N ALA A 40 -6.97 3.34 -2.09
CA ALA A 40 -8.08 4.02 -2.75
C ALA A 40 -8.15 5.54 -2.46
N PRO A 41 -8.12 6.01 -1.18
CA PRO A 41 -8.11 7.44 -0.90
C PRO A 41 -6.86 8.13 -1.46
N THR A 42 -5.70 7.47 -1.48
CA THR A 42 -4.47 8.00 -2.12
C THR A 42 -4.63 8.20 -3.62
N ILE A 43 -5.27 7.25 -4.32
CA ILE A 43 -5.55 7.38 -5.76
C ILE A 43 -6.50 8.56 -6.02
N LEU A 44 -7.59 8.67 -5.25
CA LEU A 44 -8.55 9.78 -5.40
C LEU A 44 -7.89 11.14 -5.15
N HIS A 45 -7.02 11.22 -4.14
CA HIS A 45 -6.22 12.41 -3.87
C HIS A 45 -5.35 12.81 -5.07
N LEU A 46 -4.62 11.87 -5.68
CA LEU A 46 -3.80 12.12 -6.86
C LEU A 46 -4.60 12.54 -8.10
N MET A 47 -5.86 12.09 -8.19
CA MET A 47 -6.79 12.47 -9.26
C MET A 47 -7.50 13.80 -9.01
N ASN A 48 -7.24 14.47 -7.88
CA ASN A 48 -7.99 15.64 -7.41
C ASN A 48 -9.50 15.39 -7.31
N LEU A 49 -9.89 14.21 -6.82
CA LEU A 49 -11.28 13.83 -6.58
C LEU A 49 -11.61 13.84 -5.07
N PRO A 50 -12.87 14.14 -4.69
CA PRO A 50 -13.29 14.07 -3.30
C PRO A 50 -13.22 12.62 -2.77
N ILE A 51 -12.77 12.47 -1.54
CA ILE A 51 -12.77 11.19 -0.83
C ILE A 51 -14.10 11.06 -0.07
N PRO A 52 -14.88 9.98 -0.29
CA PRO A 52 -16.16 9.79 0.39
C PRO A 52 -15.95 9.50 1.89
N PRO A 53 -16.88 9.90 2.77
CA PRO A 53 -16.73 9.76 4.22
C PRO A 53 -16.69 8.29 4.71
N GLU A 54 -17.17 7.34 3.91
CA GLU A 54 -17.09 5.90 4.21
C GLU A 54 -15.66 5.36 4.09
N MET A 55 -14.77 6.03 3.35
CA MET A 55 -13.36 5.67 3.28
C MET A 55 -12.61 6.18 4.52
N SER A 56 -12.33 5.27 5.45
CA SER A 56 -11.56 5.54 6.66
C SER A 56 -10.04 5.34 6.50
N GLY A 57 -9.57 5.21 5.26
CA GLY A 57 -8.15 5.10 4.93
C GLY A 57 -7.47 6.46 4.82
N GLU A 58 -6.15 6.47 4.97
CA GLU A 58 -5.34 7.69 4.97
C GLU A 58 -4.71 7.94 3.59
N VAL A 59 -4.45 9.19 3.22
CA VAL A 59 -3.66 9.52 2.01
C VAL A 59 -2.18 9.28 2.30
N LEU A 60 -1.51 8.49 1.45
CA LEU A 60 -0.12 8.05 1.66
C LEU A 60 0.96 8.93 1.02
N VAL A 61 0.57 9.96 0.26
CA VAL A 61 1.49 10.76 -0.56
C VAL A 61 1.47 12.23 -0.14
N SER A 62 2.61 12.90 -0.31
CA SER A 62 2.80 14.35 -0.13
C SER A 62 3.79 14.91 -1.14
#